data_AF-A0AAW0JYA9-F1
#
_entry.id   AF-A0AAW0JYA9-F1
#
_cell.length_a   1.000
_cell.length_b   1.000
_cell.length_c   1.000
_cell.angle_alpha   90.00
_cell.angle_beta   90.00
_cell.angle_gamma   90.00
#
_symmetry.space_group_name_H-M   'P 1'
#
loop_
_entity.id
_entity.type
_entity.pdbx_description
1 polymer ?
#
loop_
_entity_poly.entity_id
_entity_poly.type
_entity_poly.pdbx_seq_one_letter_code
_entity_poly.pdbx_strand_id
1 'polypeptide(L)'
;MSYRMHVDSSVKLTGELLFGIVKSDEMLNTVQPTGQPLVDDWDCLKAMVRTFETHCGSLSQYGMKHMRSFANICNARIKRDQMDAASAQVCVSVPSGHYSSLENGFSA
;
A
#
# COMPACT_ATOMS: atom_id res chain seq x y z
N MET A 1 2.49 12.30 -14.85
CA MET A 1 1.56 11.15 -14.89
C MET A 1 2.23 9.83 -14.48
N SER A 2 3.47 9.54 -14.93
CA SER A 2 4.21 8.29 -14.60
C SER A 2 4.13 7.87 -13.12
N TYR A 3 4.41 8.79 -12.19
CA TYR A 3 4.33 8.53 -10.75
C TYR A 3 2.95 8.04 -10.27
N ARG A 4 1.87 8.72 -10.65
CA ARG A 4 0.51 8.37 -10.21
C ARG A 4 0.11 6.98 -10.70
N MET A 5 0.44 6.69 -11.97
CA MET A 5 0.20 5.37 -12.57
C MET A 5 0.99 4.28 -11.84
N HIS A 6 2.26 4.51 -11.54
CA HIS A 6 3.09 3.58 -10.78
C HIS A 6 2.51 3.26 -9.40
N VAL A 7 2.12 4.28 -8.64
CA VAL A 7 1.53 4.07 -7.30
C VAL A 7 0.21 3.30 -7.40
N ASP A 8 -0.68 3.71 -8.30
CA ASP A 8 -1.98 3.03 -8.47
C ASP A 8 -1.80 1.57 -8.92
N SER A 9 -0.92 1.30 -9.88
CA SER A 9 -0.66 -0.06 -10.36
C SER A 9 0.01 -0.92 -9.29
N SER A 10 0.95 -0.35 -8.54
CA SER A 10 1.71 -1.09 -7.53
C SER A 10 0.81 -1.51 -6.37
N VAL A 11 -0.07 -0.63 -5.88
CA VAL A 11 -1.05 -0.98 -4.84
C VAL A 11 -2.00 -2.07 -5.34
N LYS A 12 -2.51 -1.94 -6.57
CA LYS A 12 -3.40 -2.94 -7.17
C LYS A 12 -2.75 -4.32 -7.27
N LEU A 13 -1.56 -4.40 -7.87
CA LEU A 13 -0.84 -5.66 -8.07
C LEU A 13 -0.41 -6.28 -6.74
N THR A 14 -0.05 -5.46 -5.75
CA THR A 14 0.25 -5.95 -4.39
C THR A 14 -0.97 -6.62 -3.77
N GLY A 15 -2.16 -6.03 -3.89
CA GLY A 15 -3.39 -6.68 -3.43
C GLY A 15 -3.73 -7.95 -4.21
N GLU A 16 -3.44 -8.01 -5.51
CA GLU A 16 -3.63 -9.23 -6.31
C GLU A 16 -2.71 -10.37 -5.85
N LEU A 17 -1.47 -10.07 -5.43
CA LEU A 17 -0.58 -11.07 -4.82
C LEU A 17 -1.05 -11.52 -3.43
N LEU A 18 -1.61 -10.61 -2.62
CA LEU A 18 -2.03 -10.91 -1.25
C LEU A 18 -3.38 -11.64 -1.17
N PHE A 19 -4.34 -11.25 -2.01
CA PHE A 19 -5.73 -11.71 -1.93
C PHE A 19 -6.18 -12.54 -3.14
N GLY A 20 -5.36 -12.60 -4.19
CA GLY A 20 -5.73 -13.16 -5.48
C GLY A 20 -6.46 -12.16 -6.38
N ILE A 21 -6.37 -12.39 -7.69
CA ILE A 21 -6.88 -11.48 -8.74
C ILE A 21 -8.39 -11.18 -8.58
N VAL A 22 -9.17 -12.19 -8.18
CA VAL A 22 -10.64 -12.07 -8.08
C VAL A 22 -11.07 -11.20 -6.91
N LYS A 23 -10.39 -11.31 -5.76
CA LYS A 23 -10.81 -10.65 -4.51
C LYS A 23 -10.06 -9.36 -4.20
N SER A 24 -8.97 -9.09 -4.91
CA SER A 24 -8.11 -7.93 -4.64
C SER A 24 -8.89 -6.62 -4.58
N ASP A 25 -9.72 -6.32 -5.59
CA ASP A 25 -10.44 -5.05 -5.65
C ASP A 25 -11.42 -4.88 -4.49
N GLU A 26 -12.20 -5.93 -4.19
CA GLU A 26 -13.13 -5.95 -3.06
C GLU A 26 -12.38 -5.73 -1.73
N MET A 27 -11.31 -6.47 -1.49
CA MET A 27 -10.53 -6.41 -0.26
C MET A 27 -9.86 -5.04 -0.08
N LEU A 28 -9.26 -4.48 -1.13
CA LEU A 28 -8.56 -3.19 -1.04
C LEU A 28 -9.53 -2.00 -0.90
N ASN A 29 -10.74 -2.09 -1.46
CA ASN A 29 -11.67 -0.96 -1.53
C ASN A 29 -12.81 -1.03 -0.50
N THR A 30 -12.90 -2.10 0.30
CA THR A 30 -13.91 -2.24 1.35
C THR A 30 -13.98 -1.00 2.25
N VAL A 31 -15.18 -0.50 2.47
CA VAL A 31 -15.47 0.65 3.34
C VAL A 31 -16.08 0.14 4.63
N GLN A 32 -15.51 0.56 5.75
CA GLN A 32 -16.03 0.18 7.07
C GLN A 32 -17.41 0.83 7.31
N PRO A 33 -18.33 0.15 8.01
CA PRO A 33 -19.59 0.73 8.45
C PRO A 33 -19.40 2.06 9.16
N THR A 34 -20.35 2.97 9.00
CA THR A 34 -20.34 4.27 9.67
C THR A 34 -20.17 4.11 11.18
N GLY A 35 -19.19 4.82 11.75
CA GLY A 35 -18.87 4.77 13.18
C GLY A 35 -17.79 3.75 13.57
N GLN A 36 -17.34 2.90 12.65
CA GLN A 36 -16.19 2.03 12.87
C GLN A 36 -14.87 2.73 12.51
N PRO A 37 -13.75 2.40 13.20
CA PRO A 37 -12.44 2.92 12.85
C PRO A 37 -12.01 2.44 11.46
N LEU A 38 -11.11 3.18 10.81
CA LEU A 38 -10.55 2.79 9.51
C LEU A 38 -9.74 1.49 9.61
N VAL A 39 -8.96 1.37 10.69
CA VAL A 39 -8.09 0.23 10.98
C VAL A 39 -8.14 -0.06 12.48
N ASP A 40 -8.09 -1.34 12.84
CA ASP A 40 -8.03 -1.76 14.25
C ASP A 40 -6.61 -1.61 14.83
N ASP A 41 -5.59 -1.83 14.01
CA ASP A 41 -4.18 -1.80 14.38
C ASP A 41 -3.44 -0.71 13.58
N TRP A 42 -3.22 0.44 14.24
CA TRP A 42 -2.53 1.59 13.65
C TRP A 42 -1.02 1.35 13.46
N ASP A 43 -0.41 0.48 14.27
CA ASP A 43 1.00 0.13 14.11
C ASP A 43 1.18 -0.79 12.90
N CYS A 44 0.22 -1.70 12.66
CA CYS A 44 0.15 -2.44 11.40
C CYS A 44 0.04 -1.48 10.21
N LEU A 45 -0.86 -0.50 10.25
CA LEU A 45 -1.03 0.44 9.12
C LEU A 45 0.30 1.14 8.78
N LYS A 46 0.99 1.68 9.79
CA LYS A 46 2.30 2.31 9.60
C LYS A 46 3.33 1.33 9.05
N ALA A 47 3.35 0.10 9.57
CA ALA A 47 4.27 -0.93 9.11
C ALA A 47 4.03 -1.31 7.64
N MET A 48 2.77 -1.46 7.20
CA MET A 48 2.44 -1.77 5.80
C MET A 48 2.84 -0.64 4.85
N VAL A 49 2.59 0.62 5.25
CA VAL A 49 2.98 1.79 4.46
C VAL A 49 4.50 1.87 4.31
N ARG A 50 5.26 1.76 5.41
CA ARG A 50 6.74 1.78 5.36
C ARG A 50 7.31 0.63 4.53
N THR A 51 6.73 -0.57 4.67
CA THR A 51 7.15 -1.76 3.92
C THR A 51 6.91 -1.58 2.43
N PHE A 52 5.74 -1.05 2.04
CA PHE A 52 5.44 -0.70 0.66
C PHE A 52 6.44 0.32 0.12
N GLU A 53 6.64 1.43 0.83
CA GLU A 53 7.50 2.53 0.37
C GLU A 53 8.97 2.12 0.24
N THR A 54 9.42 1.15 1.04
CA THR A 54 10.79 0.59 0.94
C THR A 54 11.07 -0.02 -0.44
N HIS A 55 10.06 -0.65 -1.06
CA HIS A 55 10.21 -1.30 -2.37
C HIS A 55 9.66 -0.45 -3.52
N CYS A 56 8.58 0.28 -3.28
CA CYS A 56 7.81 0.98 -4.31
C CYS A 56 8.08 2.49 -4.38
N GLY A 57 8.87 3.04 -3.46
CA GLY A 57 9.13 4.47 -3.33
C GLY A 57 8.03 5.22 -2.57
N SER A 58 8.27 6.51 -2.31
CA SER A 58 7.35 7.34 -1.51
C SER A 58 5.94 7.41 -2.10
N LEU A 59 4.93 7.42 -1.23
CA LEU A 59 3.53 7.66 -1.57
C LEU A 59 3.23 9.14 -1.86
N SER A 60 4.10 10.08 -1.46
CA SER A 60 3.84 11.52 -1.57
C SER A 60 2.42 11.88 -1.06
N GLN A 61 1.93 13.07 -1.39
CA GLN A 61 0.53 13.43 -1.06
C GLN A 61 -0.49 12.63 -1.88
N TYR A 62 -0.15 12.24 -3.10
CA TYR A 62 -1.10 11.54 -3.98
C TYR A 62 -1.46 10.14 -3.48
N GLY A 63 -0.45 9.35 -3.12
CA GLY A 63 -0.58 7.95 -2.72
C GLY A 63 -1.30 7.77 -1.39
N MET A 64 -1.46 8.83 -0.59
CA MET A 64 -2.28 8.81 0.63
C MET A 64 -3.75 8.44 0.36
N LYS A 65 -4.23 8.55 -0.89
CA LYS A 65 -5.54 8.00 -1.29
C LYS A 65 -5.68 6.49 -1.01
N HIS A 66 -4.55 5.76 -0.97
CA HIS A 66 -4.50 4.30 -0.78
C HIS A 66 -4.39 3.89 0.69
N MET A 67 -4.46 4.83 1.65
CA MET A 67 -4.42 4.49 3.08
C MET A 67 -5.52 3.52 3.50
N ARG A 68 -6.70 3.59 2.88
CA ARG A 68 -7.77 2.61 3.12
C ARG A 68 -7.37 1.20 2.67
N SER A 69 -6.67 1.09 1.55
CA SER A 69 -6.20 -0.21 1.05
C SER A 69 -5.19 -0.84 2.01
N PHE A 70 -4.24 -0.06 2.53
CA PHE A 70 -3.31 -0.54 3.56
C PHE A 70 -4.01 -0.87 4.88
N ALA A 71 -5.02 -0.09 5.27
CA ALA A 71 -5.85 -0.39 6.44
C ALA A 71 -6.60 -1.72 6.28
N ASN A 72 -7.19 -1.96 5.11
CA ASN A 72 -7.89 -3.21 4.82
C ASN A 72 -6.93 -4.41 4.80
N ILE A 73 -5.70 -4.24 4.33
CA ILE A 73 -4.63 -5.25 4.44
C ILE A 73 -4.39 -5.64 5.91
N CYS A 74 -4.32 -4.65 6.80
CA CYS A 74 -4.20 -4.89 8.24
C CYS A 74 -5.42 -5.57 8.85
N ASN A 75 -6.63 -5.11 8.50
CA ASN A 75 -7.88 -5.70 8.99
C ASN A 75 -8.04 -7.15 8.51
N ALA A 76 -7.49 -7.50 7.34
CA ALA A 76 -7.40 -8.86 6.81
C ALA A 76 -6.28 -9.71 7.45
N ARG A 77 -5.59 -9.20 8.48
CA ARG A 77 -4.53 -9.89 9.23
C ARG A 77 -3.32 -10.31 8.38
N ILE A 78 -3.06 -9.58 7.29
CA ILE A 78 -1.83 -9.76 6.52
C ILE A 78 -0.64 -9.32 7.36
N LYS A 79 0.42 -10.14 7.35
CA LYS A 79 1.64 -9.86 8.09
C LYS A 79 2.64 -9.07 7.26
N ARG A 80 3.55 -8.39 7.95
CA ARG A 80 4.56 -7.52 7.33
C ARG A 80 5.45 -8.27 6.33
N ASP A 81 5.84 -9.50 6.63
CA ASP A 81 6.63 -10.38 5.76
C ASP A 81 5.92 -10.70 4.44
N GLN A 82 4.60 -10.90 4.48
CA GLN A 82 3.81 -11.10 3.26
C GLN A 82 3.75 -9.81 2.42
N MET A 83 3.58 -8.66 3.06
CA MET A 83 3.61 -7.36 2.40
C MET A 83 4.98 -7.05 1.78
N ASP A 84 6.06 -7.37 2.49
CA ASP A 84 7.44 -7.22 2.04
C ASP A 84 7.70 -8.04 0.78
N ALA A 85 7.37 -9.33 0.82
CA ALA A 85 7.52 -10.22 -0.33
C ALA A 85 6.67 -9.81 -1.53
N ALA A 86 5.44 -9.34 -1.31
CA ALA A 86 4.56 -8.87 -2.38
C ALA A 86 5.07 -7.56 -3.01
N SER A 87 5.46 -6.58 -2.18
CA SER A 87 5.96 -5.29 -2.65
C SER A 87 7.27 -5.43 -3.43
N ALA A 88 8.19 -6.28 -2.97
CA ALA A 88 9.45 -6.57 -3.65
C ALA A 88 9.24 -7.23 -5.03
N GLN A 89 8.22 -8.09 -5.16
CA GLN A 89 7.88 -8.72 -6.45
C GLN A 89 7.23 -7.74 -7.43
N VAL A 90 6.40 -6.83 -6.94
CA VAL A 90 5.69 -5.86 -7.79
C VAL A 90 6.60 -4.72 -8.23
N CYS A 91 7.42 -4.21 -7.33
CA CYS A 91 8.21 -3.00 -7.53
C CYS A 91 9.68 -3.32 -7.81
N VAL A 92 9.95 -4.03 -8.92
CA VAL A 92 11.31 -4.36 -9.36
C VAL A 92 12.15 -3.11 -9.67
N SER A 93 11.49 -2.02 -10.08
CA SER A 93 12.12 -0.72 -10.29
C SER A 93 11.18 0.41 -9.85
N VAL A 94 11.68 1.34 -9.05
CA VAL A 94 10.96 2.57 -8.70
C VAL A 94 11.20 3.64 -9.76
N PRO A 95 10.16 4.31 -10.30
CA PRO A 95 10.35 5.39 -11.25
C PRO A 95 11.20 6.51 -10.65
N SER A 96 12.26 6.89 -11.37
CA SER A 96 13.10 8.03 -11.00
C SER A 96 12.28 9.31 -10.98
N GLY A 97 12.33 10.06 -9.87
CA GLY A 97 11.70 11.37 -9.75
C GLY A 97 11.50 11.80 -8.31
N HIS A 98 11.35 13.12 -8.10
CA HIS A 98 11.22 13.70 -6.76
C HIS A 98 10.04 13.15 -5.96
N TYR A 99 8.95 12.75 -6.61
CA TYR A 99 7.76 12.21 -5.95
C TYR A 99 7.93 10.77 -5.42
N SER A 100 8.86 10.00 -5.98
CA SER A 100 9.16 8.64 -5.49
C SER A 100 10.28 8.62 -4.45
N SER A 101 10.95 9.77 -4.23
CA SER A 101 12.13 9.88 -3.36
C SER A 101 11.77 9.67 -1.89
N LEU A 102 12.63 8.93 -1.18
CA LEU A 102 12.57 8.72 0.26
C LEU A 102 13.52 9.64 1.04
N GLU A 103 14.16 10.63 0.39
CA GLU A 103 15.10 11.55 1.05
C GLU A 103 14.47 12.32 2.23
N ASN A 104 13.15 12.60 2.14
CA ASN A 104 12.39 13.26 3.20
C ASN A 104 11.77 12.27 4.20
N GLY A 105 12.16 11.00 4.16
CA GLY A 105 11.65 9.93 4.99
C GLY A 105 10.41 9.23 4.43
N PHE A 106 9.82 8.38 5.27
CA PHE A 106 8.61 7.62 4.99
C PHE A 106 7.36 8.43 5.33
N SER A 107 6.23 8.10 4.70
CA SER A 107 4.93 8.74 4.94
C SER A 107 4.31 8.36 6.29
N ALA A 108 4.80 7.29 6.94
CA ALA A 108 4.31 6.76 8.20
C ALA A 108 5.40 6.68 9.26
#